data_AF-A0A8J6FI85-F1
#
_entry.id   AF-A0A8J6FI85-F1
#
_cell.length_a   1.000
_cell.length_b   1.000
_cell.length_c   1.000
_cell.angle_alpha   90.00
_cell.angle_beta   90.00
_cell.angle_gamma   90.00
#
_symmetry.space_group_name_H-M   'P 1'
#
loop_
_entity.id
_entity.type
_entity.pdbx_description
1 polymer ?
#
loop_
_entity_poly.entity_id
_entity_poly.type
_entity_poly.pdbx_seq_one_letter_code
_entity_poly.pdbx_strand_id
1 'polypeptide(L)'
;MFGLPGFLCTVSLQYGSKPTKQHVDIYGPVGLRNFIRMSLEVSHSQLVFPYTIYELLPSEDQCPAEEFKDFSKYSGDCCPSPPEEQIIYADPTDGTYCVLENKQFMVKAFKLYHRIPSFGFVITEKDRPGKLNISKLQELALIMQCK
;
A
#
# COMPACT_ATOMS: atom_id res chain seq x y z
N MET A 1 -9.61 -10.47 4.27
CA MET A 1 -8.28 -10.84 4.81
C MET A 1 -7.95 -12.32 4.59
N PHE A 2 -8.79 -13.28 4.98
CA PHE A 2 -8.44 -14.72 4.97
C PHE A 2 -8.14 -15.34 3.60
N GLY A 3 -8.63 -14.75 2.50
CA GLY A 3 -8.30 -15.20 1.14
C GLY A 3 -6.92 -14.75 0.64
N LEU A 4 -6.24 -13.83 1.34
CA LEU A 4 -5.01 -13.23 0.86
C LEU A 4 -3.84 -14.22 0.72
N PRO A 5 -3.54 -15.10 1.71
CA PRO A 5 -2.47 -16.09 1.56
C PRO A 5 -2.72 -17.02 0.37
N GLY A 6 -3.96 -17.51 0.22
CA GLY A 6 -4.34 -18.34 -0.93
C GLY A 6 -4.18 -17.62 -2.26
N PHE A 7 -4.62 -16.36 -2.35
CA PHE A 7 -4.43 -15.53 -3.54
C PHE A 7 -2.96 -15.36 -3.90
N LEU A 8 -2.09 -15.03 -2.94
CA LEU A 8 -0.64 -14.89 -3.16
C LEU A 8 -0.03 -16.19 -3.69
N CYS A 9 -0.40 -17.34 -3.12
CA CYS A 9 0.04 -18.65 -3.61
C CYS A 9 -0.44 -18.93 -5.04
N THR A 10 -1.71 -18.64 -5.36
CA THR A 10 -2.24 -18.82 -6.73
C THR A 10 -1.51 -17.94 -7.72
N VAL A 11 -1.27 -16.66 -7.39
CA VAL A 11 -0.50 -15.74 -8.23
C VAL A 11 0.92 -16.28 -8.44
N SER A 12 1.57 -16.78 -7.38
CA SER A 12 2.91 -17.38 -7.45
C SER A 12 2.97 -18.57 -8.42
N LEU A 13 1.97 -19.45 -8.39
CA LEU A 13 1.90 -20.60 -9.28
C LEU A 13 1.76 -20.21 -10.76
N GLN A 14 1.03 -19.13 -11.06
CA GLN A 14 0.83 -18.65 -12.43
C GLN A 14 2.11 -18.13 -13.08
N TYR A 15 3.03 -17.56 -12.30
CA TYR A 15 4.29 -17.03 -12.81
C TYR A 15 5.35 -18.11 -13.11
N GLY A 16 5.14 -19.35 -12.65
CA GLY A 16 6.04 -20.48 -12.89
C GLY A 16 7.47 -20.24 -12.40
N SER A 17 8.45 -20.90 -13.03
CA SER A 17 9.86 -20.87 -12.60
C SER A 17 10.66 -19.64 -13.05
N LYS A 18 10.01 -18.65 -13.70
CA LYS A 18 10.71 -17.45 -14.18
C LYS A 18 10.68 -16.39 -13.08
N PRO A 19 11.85 -15.98 -12.54
CA PRO A 19 11.87 -14.91 -11.56
C PRO A 19 11.30 -13.64 -12.20
N THR A 20 10.20 -13.15 -11.65
CA THR A 20 9.57 -11.93 -12.11
C THR A 20 10.23 -10.74 -11.42
N LYS A 21 10.39 -9.63 -12.14
CA LYS A 21 10.78 -8.35 -11.53
C LYS A 21 9.61 -7.65 -10.85
N GLN A 22 8.42 -8.24 -10.86
CA GLN A 22 7.22 -7.59 -10.41
C GLN A 22 7.13 -7.69 -8.89
N HIS A 23 7.33 -6.56 -8.24
CA HIS A 23 7.23 -6.40 -6.80
C HIS A 23 5.78 -6.16 -6.39
N VAL A 24 5.35 -6.75 -5.28
CA VAL A 24 3.98 -6.59 -4.76
C VAL A 24 3.99 -5.87 -3.42
N ASP A 25 3.43 -4.66 -3.39
CA ASP A 25 3.20 -3.93 -2.15
C ASP A 25 1.81 -4.24 -1.59
N ILE A 26 1.76 -4.59 -0.31
CA ILE A 26 0.54 -4.95 0.39
C ILE A 26 0.31 -3.96 1.53
N TYR A 27 -0.81 -3.25 1.49
CA TYR A 27 -1.17 -2.24 2.49
C TYR A 27 -2.35 -2.73 3.33
N GLY A 28 -2.28 -2.56 4.65
CA GLY A 28 -3.39 -2.91 5.55
C GLY A 28 -3.10 -2.62 7.03
N PRO A 29 -3.99 -3.03 7.96
CA PRO A 29 -3.82 -2.75 9.38
C PRO A 29 -2.62 -3.48 9.98
N VAL A 30 -2.10 -2.95 11.10
CA VAL A 30 -1.11 -3.65 11.94
C VAL A 30 -1.56 -5.08 12.26
N GLY A 31 -0.65 -6.03 12.09
CA GLY A 31 -0.87 -7.47 12.27
C GLY A 31 -1.01 -8.23 10.94
N LEU A 32 -1.20 -7.52 9.83
CA LEU A 32 -1.26 -8.11 8.50
C LEU A 32 0.06 -8.81 8.14
N ARG A 33 1.20 -8.22 8.51
CA ARG A 33 2.51 -8.80 8.25
C ARG A 33 2.66 -10.16 8.91
N ASN A 34 2.35 -10.22 10.20
CA ASN A 34 2.41 -11.46 10.96
C ASN A 34 1.45 -12.50 10.38
N PHE A 35 0.22 -12.10 10.07
CA PHE A 35 -0.77 -12.99 9.46
C PHE A 35 -0.28 -13.63 8.14
N ILE A 36 0.27 -12.83 7.22
CA ILE A 36 0.76 -13.35 5.94
C ILE A 36 1.98 -14.25 6.15
N ARG A 37 2.96 -13.82 6.96
CA ARG A 37 4.18 -14.61 7.22
C ARG A 37 3.85 -15.96 7.83
N MET A 38 3.06 -15.98 8.91
CA MET A 38 2.64 -17.21 9.58
C MET A 38 1.85 -18.13 8.64
N SER A 39 0.94 -17.56 7.85
CA SER A 39 0.15 -18.37 6.90
C SER A 39 1.03 -19.06 5.86
N LEU A 40 2.00 -18.33 5.28
CA LEU A 40 2.93 -18.88 4.28
C LEU A 40 3.94 -19.86 4.89
N GLU A 41 4.42 -19.57 6.09
CA GLU A 41 5.40 -20.40 6.81
C GLU A 41 4.79 -21.75 7.20
N VAL A 42 3.61 -21.75 7.82
CA VAL A 42 2.90 -22.98 8.23
C VAL A 42 2.48 -23.82 7.03
N SER A 43 2.11 -23.18 5.90
CA SER A 43 1.76 -23.90 4.67
C SER A 43 2.98 -24.26 3.81
N HIS A 44 4.21 -23.98 4.28
CA HIS A 44 5.45 -24.15 3.54
C HIS A 44 5.41 -23.54 2.11
N SER A 45 4.65 -22.47 1.93
CA SER A 45 4.45 -21.84 0.63
C SER A 45 5.54 -20.81 0.37
N GLN A 46 6.27 -21.00 -0.73
CA GLN A 46 7.33 -20.11 -1.17
C GLN A 46 6.85 -19.28 -2.37
N LEU A 47 6.80 -17.97 -2.21
CA LEU A 47 6.39 -17.06 -3.29
C LEU A 47 7.57 -16.81 -4.23
N VAL A 48 7.34 -16.87 -5.54
CA VAL A 48 8.37 -16.67 -6.59
C VAL A 48 8.58 -15.21 -6.99
N PHE A 49 8.01 -14.28 -6.23
CA PHE A 49 8.10 -12.84 -6.45
C PHE A 49 8.36 -12.11 -5.13
N PRO A 50 9.06 -10.96 -5.17
CA PRO A 50 9.29 -10.14 -3.98
C PRO A 50 8.01 -9.39 -3.59
N TYR A 51 7.75 -9.28 -2.29
CA TYR A 51 6.64 -8.50 -1.75
C TYR A 51 7.07 -7.69 -0.53
N THR A 52 6.42 -6.55 -0.31
CA THR A 52 6.58 -5.71 0.87
C THR A 52 5.23 -5.47 1.51
N ILE A 53 5.19 -5.46 2.85
CA ILE A 53 3.97 -5.20 3.60
C ILE A 53 4.14 -3.85 4.29
N TYR A 54 3.13 -3.01 4.19
CA TYR A 54 3.03 -1.70 4.82
C TYR A 54 1.81 -1.68 5.74
N GLU A 55 2.05 -1.40 7.02
CA GLU A 55 1.03 -1.51 8.07
C GLU A 55 0.56 -0.12 8.52
N LEU A 56 -0.72 0.16 8.40
CA LEU A 56 -1.36 1.38 8.85
C LEU A 56 -1.64 1.27 10.35
N LEU A 57 -1.13 2.22 11.12
CA LEU A 57 -1.34 2.26 12.57
C LEU A 57 -2.78 2.71 12.89
N PRO A 58 -3.60 1.86 13.52
CA PRO A 58 -4.94 2.24 13.93
C PRO A 58 -4.92 3.27 15.06
N SER A 59 -5.95 4.10 15.09
CA SER A 59 -6.24 5.08 16.13
C SER A 59 -7.42 4.63 16.98
N GLU A 60 -7.44 5.02 18.25
CA GLU A 60 -8.47 4.64 19.23
C GLU A 60 -9.87 5.16 18.84
N ASP A 61 -9.95 6.24 18.08
CA ASP A 61 -11.20 6.83 17.61
C ASP A 61 -11.89 6.03 16.48
N GLN A 62 -11.30 4.91 16.03
CA GLN A 62 -11.87 4.06 14.97
C GLN A 62 -12.84 2.98 15.47
N CYS A 63 -12.93 2.74 16.78
CA CYS A 63 -13.85 1.74 17.35
C CYS A 63 -14.28 2.08 18.78
N PRO A 64 -15.29 1.39 19.34
CA PRO A 64 -15.62 1.51 20.76
C PRO A 64 -14.40 1.17 21.63
N ALA A 65 -14.21 1.93 22.73
CA ALA A 65 -13.04 1.78 23.61
C ALA A 65 -12.88 0.37 24.18
N GLU A 66 -13.99 -0.32 24.45
CA GLU A 66 -14.02 -1.70 24.95
C GLU A 66 -13.51 -2.73 23.94
N GLU A 67 -13.52 -2.38 22.66
CA GLU A 67 -13.14 -3.27 21.55
C GLU A 67 -11.76 -2.93 20.97
N PHE A 68 -11.14 -1.81 21.39
CA PHE A 68 -9.80 -1.44 20.95
C PHE A 68 -8.77 -2.42 21.54
N LYS A 69 -8.07 -3.13 20.65
CA LYS A 69 -7.03 -4.07 21.05
C LYS A 69 -5.68 -3.36 21.07
N ASP A 70 -4.85 -3.74 22.03
CA ASP A 70 -3.45 -3.35 22.01
C ASP A 70 -2.72 -4.07 20.86
N PHE A 71 -2.32 -3.28 19.85
CA PHE A 71 -1.64 -3.77 18.65
C PHE A 71 -0.13 -3.99 18.87
N SER A 72 0.43 -3.57 20.01
CA SER A 72 1.86 -3.77 20.35
C SER A 72 2.25 -5.25 20.45
N LYS A 73 1.26 -6.14 20.63
CA LYS A 73 1.48 -7.60 20.68
C LYS A 73 1.79 -8.21 19.31
N TYR A 74 1.47 -7.51 18.23
CA TYR A 74 1.80 -7.96 16.87
C TYR A 74 3.21 -7.53 16.43
N SER A 75 3.93 -6.78 17.27
CA SER A 75 5.32 -6.35 17.04
C SER A 75 6.42 -7.25 17.64
N GLY A 76 6.12 -8.29 18.43
CA GLY A 76 7.10 -9.26 18.99
C GLY A 76 6.69 -10.72 18.72
N ASP A 77 7.55 -11.74 18.56
CA ASP A 77 8.89 -11.97 19.14
C ASP A 77 9.83 -12.88 18.28
N CYS A 78 9.56 -13.14 16.99
CA CYS A 78 10.36 -14.09 16.20
C CYS A 78 10.99 -13.54 14.91
N CYS A 79 10.92 -12.23 14.66
CA CYS A 79 11.37 -11.65 13.40
C CYS A 79 12.13 -10.35 13.65
N PRO A 80 13.11 -9.99 12.79
CA PRO A 80 13.68 -8.65 12.82
C PRO A 80 12.53 -7.64 12.74
N SER A 81 12.53 -6.68 13.67
CA SER A 81 11.54 -5.60 13.69
C SER A 81 11.44 -5.05 12.27
N PRO A 82 10.23 -4.87 11.71
CA PRO A 82 10.10 -4.29 10.39
C PRO A 82 10.83 -2.95 10.37
N PRO A 83 11.51 -2.59 9.26
CA PRO A 83 12.06 -1.26 9.09
C PRO A 83 10.95 -0.23 9.38
N GLU A 84 11.26 0.84 10.11
CA GLU A 84 10.29 1.89 10.47
C GLU A 84 9.52 2.41 9.24
N GLU A 85 10.15 2.38 8.07
CA GLU A 85 9.61 2.76 6.76
C GLU A 85 8.39 1.94 6.31
N GLN A 86 8.05 0.85 7.01
CA GLN A 86 6.92 -0.01 6.69
C GLN A 86 5.71 0.17 7.62
N ILE A 87 5.76 1.13 8.53
CA ILE A 87 4.61 1.56 9.35
C ILE A 87 4.14 2.93 8.86
N ILE A 88 2.86 3.03 8.53
CA ILE A 88 2.23 4.26 8.04
C ILE A 88 1.41 4.88 9.16
N TYR A 89 1.81 6.09 9.55
CA TYR A 89 1.15 6.89 10.58
C TYR A 89 0.10 7.82 9.96
N ALA A 90 -0.92 8.16 10.75
CA ALA A 90 -1.86 9.20 10.38
C ALA A 90 -1.16 10.57 10.40
N ASP A 91 -1.44 11.39 9.41
CA ASP A 91 -1.07 12.80 9.41
C ASP A 91 -1.81 13.50 10.56
N PRO A 92 -1.11 14.23 11.43
CA PRO A 92 -1.73 14.92 12.56
C PRO A 92 -2.70 16.04 12.15
N THR A 93 -2.64 16.51 10.91
CA THR A 93 -3.44 17.64 10.43
C THR A 93 -4.81 17.21 9.92
N ASP A 94 -4.88 16.17 9.10
CA ASP A 94 -6.12 15.72 8.44
C ASP A 94 -6.56 14.31 8.87
N GLY A 95 -5.75 13.60 9.67
CA GLY A 95 -6.04 12.24 10.13
C GLY A 95 -6.00 11.20 9.01
N THR A 96 -5.45 11.54 7.84
CA THR A 96 -5.29 10.64 6.70
C THR A 96 -3.92 9.97 6.70
N TYR A 97 -3.80 8.86 5.97
CA TYR A 97 -2.56 8.12 5.82
C TYR A 97 -2.09 8.26 4.38
N CYS A 98 -0.87 8.75 4.18
CA CYS A 98 -0.25 8.75 2.85
C CYS A 98 0.25 7.33 2.54
N VAL A 99 -0.50 6.60 1.70
CA VAL A 99 -0.23 5.18 1.42
C VAL A 99 0.78 5.03 0.30
N LEU A 100 0.56 5.75 -0.80
CA LEU A 100 1.41 5.72 -1.97
C LEU A 100 1.31 7.05 -2.70
N GLU A 101 2.44 7.61 -3.08
CA GLU A 101 2.47 8.74 -4.00
C GLU A 101 3.49 8.49 -5.11
N ASN A 102 3.02 8.42 -6.34
CA ASN A 102 3.88 8.28 -7.52
C ASN A 102 3.54 9.35 -8.57
N LYS A 103 4.10 9.24 -9.78
CA LYS A 103 3.92 10.23 -10.86
C LYS A 103 2.49 10.28 -11.40
N GLN A 104 1.74 9.18 -11.30
CA GLN A 104 0.42 9.04 -11.91
C GLN A 104 -0.71 9.00 -10.87
N PHE A 105 -0.46 8.40 -9.70
CA PHE A 105 -1.48 8.16 -8.69
C PHE A 105 -1.03 8.65 -7.33
N MET A 106 -2.01 9.10 -6.55
CA MET A 106 -1.93 9.32 -5.11
C MET A 106 -2.95 8.41 -4.46
N VAL A 107 -2.51 7.60 -3.50
CA VAL A 107 -3.37 6.75 -2.67
C VAL A 107 -3.30 7.27 -1.25
N LYS A 108 -4.46 7.64 -0.70
CA LYS A 108 -4.62 7.98 0.70
C LYS A 108 -5.53 6.96 1.37
N ALA A 109 -5.31 6.69 2.64
CA ALA A 109 -6.30 6.03 3.48
C ALA A 109 -6.86 6.98 4.54
N PHE A 110 -8.05 6.67 5.03
CA PHE A 110 -8.71 7.45 6.07
C PHE A 110 -9.38 6.52 7.08
N LYS A 111 -9.56 7.03 8.29
CA LYS A 111 -10.15 6.31 9.41
C LYS A 111 -11.65 6.10 9.20
N LEU A 112 -12.13 4.89 9.47
CA LEU A 112 -13.55 4.55 9.53
C LEU A 112 -13.91 4.12 10.95
N TYR A 113 -15.06 4.60 11.45
CA TYR A 113 -15.63 4.14 12.71
C TYR A 113 -16.38 2.82 12.51
N HIS A 114 -15.92 1.76 13.18
CA HIS A 114 -16.50 0.42 13.07
C HIS A 114 -16.24 -0.38 14.37
N ARG A 115 -16.78 -1.60 14.47
CA ARG A 115 -16.53 -2.52 15.60
C ARG A 115 -15.04 -2.85 15.82
N ILE A 116 -14.25 -2.80 14.76
CA ILE A 116 -12.81 -2.99 14.78
C ILE A 116 -12.19 -1.87 13.93
N PRO A 117 -10.97 -1.40 14.23
CA PRO A 117 -10.33 -0.36 13.43
C PRO A 117 -10.33 -0.71 11.95
N SER A 118 -10.83 0.22 11.14
CA SER A 118 -11.05 0.01 9.71
C SER A 118 -10.63 1.24 8.90
N PHE A 119 -10.18 1.00 7.67
CA PHE A 119 -9.62 2.02 6.80
C PHE A 119 -10.37 2.07 5.49
N GLY A 120 -10.73 3.28 5.07
CA GLY A 120 -11.19 3.56 3.71
C GLY A 120 -9.99 3.99 2.85
N PHE A 121 -10.03 3.73 1.55
CA PHE A 121 -8.99 4.11 0.61
C PHE A 121 -9.55 5.03 -0.48
N VAL A 122 -8.79 6.08 -0.82
CA VAL A 122 -9.08 6.97 -1.94
C VAL A 122 -7.89 6.92 -2.89
N ILE A 123 -8.16 6.54 -4.13
CA ILE A 123 -7.17 6.53 -5.22
C ILE A 123 -7.50 7.71 -6.12
N THR A 124 -6.55 8.63 -6.23
CA THR A 124 -6.67 9.83 -7.06
C THR A 124 -5.64 9.75 -8.18
N GLU A 125 -6.10 9.80 -9.43
CA GLU A 125 -5.20 9.99 -10.58
C GLU A 125 -4.77 11.46 -10.65
N LYS A 126 -3.46 11.68 -10.81
CA LYS A 126 -2.88 13.01 -10.96
C LYS A 126 -3.18 13.57 -12.34
N ASP A 127 -3.31 14.89 -12.40
CA ASP A 127 -3.50 15.59 -13.67
C ASP A 127 -2.37 15.27 -14.63
N ARG A 128 -2.76 14.76 -15.80
CA ARG A 128 -1.83 14.52 -16.89
C ARG A 128 -1.55 15.86 -17.56
N PRO A 129 -0.30 16.14 -17.96
CA PRO A 129 -0.02 17.34 -18.73
C PRO A 129 -0.94 17.37 -19.94
N GLY A 130 -1.69 18.48 -20.10
CA GLY A 130 -2.63 18.64 -21.20
C GLY A 130 -1.94 18.48 -22.56
N LYS A 131 -2.72 18.18 -23.60
CA LYS A 131 -2.18 18.12 -24.96
C LYS A 131 -1.49 19.44 -25.31
N LEU A 132 -0.21 19.35 -25.66
CA LEU A 132 0.56 20.50 -26.12
C LEU A 132 -0.11 21.07 -27.38
N ASN A 133 -0.55 22.33 -27.31
CA ASN A 133 -1.20 22.97 -28.44
C ASN A 133 -0.14 23.53 -29.41
N ILE A 134 0.18 22.73 -30.42
CA ILE A 134 1.23 23.01 -31.42
C ILE A 134 0.92 24.30 -32.19
N SER A 135 -0.36 24.57 -32.48
CA SER A 135 -0.78 25.77 -33.22
C SER A 135 -0.44 27.06 -32.46
N LYS A 136 -0.68 27.09 -31.14
CA LYS A 136 -0.30 28.24 -30.29
C LYS A 136 1.22 28.39 -30.13
N LEU A 137 1.97 27.29 -30.15
CA LEU A 137 3.44 27.33 -30.09
C LEU A 137 4.07 27.91 -31.36
N GLN A 138 3.48 27.62 -32.53
CA GLN A 138 3.89 28.20 -33.80
C GLN A 138 3.60 29.71 -33.85
N GLU A 139 2.46 30.12 -33.30
CA GLU A 139 2.05 31.54 -33.20
C GLU A 139 2.93 32.36 -32.25
N LEU A 140 3.46 31.73 -31.19
CA LEU A 140 4.39 32.34 -30.23
C LEU A 140 5.87 32.29 -30.68
N ALA A 141 6.16 31.87 -31.92
CA ALA A 141 7.50 31.78 -32.51
C ALA A 141 8.55 30.98 -31.69
N LEU A 142 8.09 30.08 -30.80
CA LEU A 142 8.95 29.27 -29.91
C LEU A 142 9.54 28.03 -30.59
N ILE A 143 9.18 27.77 -31.85
CA ILE A 143 9.78 26.72 -32.67
C ILE A 143 10.60 27.43 -33.75
N MET A 144 11.91 27.57 -33.53
CA MET A 144 12.83 28.00 -34.58
C MET A 144 12.74 26.99 -35.73
N GLN A 145 12.31 27.44 -36.91
CA GLN A 145 12.49 26.69 -38.14
C GLN A 145 13.99 26.68 -38.46
N CYS A 146 14.72 25.65 -38.03
CA CYS A 146 15.98 25.31 -38.68
C CYS A 146 15.64 24.89 -40.12
N LYS A 147 15.94 25.79 -41.06
CA LYS A 147 16.03 25.51 -42.49
C LYS A 147 17.30 24.76 -42.82
#